data_AF-A0A5K1AT23-F1
#
_entry.id   AF-A0A5K1AT23-F1
#
_cell.length_a   1.000
_cell.length_b   1.000
_cell.length_c   1.000
_cell.angle_alpha   90.00
_cell.angle_beta   90.00
_cell.angle_gamma   90.00
#
_symmetry.space_group_name_H-M   'P 1'
#
loop_
_entity.id
_entity.type
_entity.pdbx_description
1 polymer ?
#
loop_
_entity_poly.entity_id
_entity_poly.type
_entity_poly.pdbx_seq_one_letter_code
_entity_poly.pdbx_strand_id
1 'polypeptide(L)'
;TTKRRRRAAPLALRKKRRKFLPFQPTEDAHRRLEQLASLATALTTVGAEFCNQLTYLPLGVAARSANRASLEPRRIQVSPQHS
;
A
#
# COMPACT_ATOMS: atom_id res chain seq x y z
N THR A 1 3.89 -53.22 10.91
CA THR A 1 3.69 -51.83 11.37
C THR A 1 4.86 -50.95 10.95
N THR A 2 4.91 -50.52 9.70
CA THR A 2 6.04 -49.76 9.16
C THR A 2 5.85 -48.26 9.39
N LYS A 3 6.78 -47.69 10.17
CA LYS A 3 6.79 -46.32 10.70
C LYS A 3 6.67 -45.28 9.57
N ARG A 4 5.74 -44.32 9.71
CA ARG A 4 5.62 -43.14 8.82
C ARG A 4 6.97 -42.42 8.74
N ARG A 5 7.58 -42.44 7.55
CA ARG A 5 8.78 -41.65 7.22
C ARG A 5 8.47 -40.17 7.47
N ARG A 6 8.98 -39.61 8.58
CA ARG A 6 8.93 -38.16 8.83
C ARG A 6 9.68 -37.49 7.69
N ARG A 7 8.95 -36.80 6.81
CA ARG A 7 9.57 -35.95 5.80
C ARG A 7 10.43 -34.93 6.56
N ALA A 8 11.74 -34.95 6.35
CA ALA A 8 12.62 -33.87 6.76
C ALA A 8 12.25 -32.64 5.93
N ALA A 9 11.13 -32.00 6.29
CA ALA A 9 10.87 -30.66 5.83
C ALA A 9 12.00 -29.80 6.41
N PRO A 10 12.68 -28.96 5.61
CA PRO A 10 13.60 -28.01 6.17
C PRO A 10 12.84 -27.21 7.24
N LEU A 11 13.48 -26.99 8.39
CA LEU A 11 13.14 -25.91 9.31
C LEU A 11 13.40 -24.59 8.58
N ALA A 12 12.66 -24.34 7.50
CA ALA A 12 12.42 -23.00 7.02
C ALA A 12 11.63 -22.36 8.15
N LEU A 13 12.36 -21.75 9.09
CA LEU A 13 11.83 -20.72 9.97
C LEU A 13 11.01 -19.81 9.07
N ARG A 14 9.70 -20.00 9.11
CA ARG A 14 8.75 -19.25 8.32
C ARG A 14 8.96 -17.82 8.77
N LYS A 15 9.71 -17.03 7.98
CA LYS A 15 10.05 -15.65 8.31
C LYS A 15 8.76 -14.99 8.76
N LYS A 16 8.78 -14.40 9.96
CA LYS A 16 7.60 -13.77 10.59
C LYS A 16 6.93 -12.92 9.51
N ARG A 17 5.68 -13.27 9.14
CA ARG A 17 4.97 -12.57 8.05
C ARG A 17 4.94 -11.09 8.43
N ARG A 18 5.61 -10.24 7.63
CA ARG A 18 5.55 -8.79 7.81
C ARG A 18 4.13 -8.36 7.43
N LYS A 19 3.36 -7.89 8.41
CA LYS A 19 2.03 -7.30 8.20
C LYS A 19 2.20 -5.79 8.09
N PHE A 20 1.38 -5.14 7.27
CA PHE A 20 1.24 -3.69 7.35
C PHE A 20 0.59 -3.33 8.69
N LEU A 21 1.16 -2.36 9.38
CA LEU A 21 0.58 -1.78 10.59
C LEU A 21 -0.12 -0.48 10.20
N PRO A 22 -1.27 -0.16 10.81
CA PRO A 22 -1.91 1.13 10.60
C PRO A 22 -1.01 2.24 11.11
N PHE A 23 -1.13 3.40 10.48
CA PHE A 23 -0.55 4.63 11.00
C PHE A 23 -1.26 5.06 12.28
N GLN A 24 -0.50 5.48 13.29
CA GLN A 24 -1.04 6.11 14.50
C GLN A 24 -0.85 7.63 14.41
N PRO A 25 -1.93 8.42 14.33
CA PRO A 25 -1.83 9.87 14.25
C PRO A 25 -1.31 10.49 15.55
N THR A 26 -0.71 11.68 15.44
CA THR A 26 -0.31 12.49 16.61
C THR A 26 -1.54 12.81 17.46
N GLU A 27 -1.46 12.60 18.78
CA GLU A 27 -2.61 12.79 19.69
C GLU A 27 -3.08 14.25 19.73
N ASP A 28 -2.14 15.20 19.81
CA ASP A 28 -2.44 16.62 19.81
C ASP A 28 -3.06 17.08 18.48
N ALA A 29 -4.28 17.62 18.55
CA ALA A 29 -5.01 18.15 17.41
C ALA A 29 -4.30 19.35 16.76
N HIS A 30 -3.65 20.21 17.54
CA HIS A 30 -2.93 21.36 16.99
C HIS A 30 -1.75 20.91 16.13
N ARG A 31 -0.99 19.91 16.59
CA ARG A 31 0.10 19.32 15.82
C ARG A 31 -0.37 18.67 14.52
N ARG A 32 -1.54 18.01 14.52
CA ARG A 32 -2.10 17.45 13.28
C ARG A 32 -2.49 18.54 12.27
N LEU A 33 -3.04 19.66 12.75
CA LEU A 33 -3.36 20.80 11.89
C LEU A 33 -2.10 21.44 11.32
N GLU A 34 -1.04 21.61 12.11
CA GLU A 34 0.26 22.10 11.63
C GLU A 34 0.83 21.20 10.52
N GLN A 35 0.74 19.88 10.67
CA GLN A 35 1.17 18.91 9.65
C GLN A 35 0.37 19.08 8.34
N LEU A 36 -0.96 19.17 8.42
CA LEU A 36 -1.80 19.38 7.24
C LEU A 36 -1.59 20.76 6.60
N ALA A 37 -1.35 21.80 7.39
CA ALA A 37 -1.05 23.14 6.90
C ALA A 37 0.27 23.19 6.12
N SER A 38 1.30 22.48 6.60
CA SER A 38 2.57 22.33 5.89
C SER A 38 2.38 21.67 4.52
N LEU A 39 1.60 20.58 4.46
CA LEU A 39 1.23 19.91 3.21
C LEU A 39 0.45 20.86 2.27
N ALA A 40 -0.55 21.57 2.78
CA ALA A 40 -1.35 22.49 1.98
C ALA A 40 -0.51 23.63 1.39
N THR A 41 0.44 24.14 2.16
CA THR A 41 1.38 25.17 1.70
C THR A 41 2.24 24.64 0.55
N ALA A 42 2.80 23.44 0.69
CA ALA A 42 3.62 22.83 -0.36
C ALA A 42 2.82 22.50 -1.63
N LEU A 43 1.55 22.11 -1.51
CA LEU A 43 0.69 21.91 -2.68
C LEU A 43 0.35 23.22 -3.37
N THR A 44 0.05 24.26 -2.59
CA THR A 44 -0.27 25.60 -3.11
C THR A 44 0.93 26.21 -3.84
N THR A 45 2.16 26.03 -3.33
CA THR A 45 3.37 26.56 -3.98
C THR A 45 3.64 25.93 -5.34
N VAL A 46 3.23 24.66 -5.54
CA VAL A 46 3.35 23.94 -6.82
C VAL A 46 2.10 24.12 -7.69
N GLY A 47 1.04 24.76 -7.17
CA GLY A 47 -0.24 24.91 -7.88
C GLY A 47 -1.01 23.60 -8.03
N ALA A 48 -0.83 22.66 -7.11
CA ALA A 48 -1.49 21.36 -7.10
C ALA A 48 -2.68 21.32 -6.12
N GLU A 49 -3.70 20.53 -6.46
CA GLU A 49 -4.83 20.25 -5.59
C GLU A 49 -4.61 18.96 -4.79
N PHE A 50 -5.10 18.93 -3.56
CA PHE A 50 -5.03 17.72 -2.74
C PHE A 50 -6.01 16.66 -3.28
N CYS A 51 -5.49 15.45 -3.51
CA CYS A 51 -6.31 14.27 -3.77
C CYS A 51 -5.68 13.04 -3.14
N ASN A 52 -6.42 12.32 -2.29
CA ASN A 52 -5.96 11.08 -1.64
C ASN A 52 -6.34 9.81 -2.41
N GLN A 53 -6.82 9.95 -3.64
CA GLN A 53 -7.27 8.86 -4.48
C GLN A 53 -6.65 8.98 -5.87
N LEU A 54 -6.57 7.86 -6.59
CA LEU A 54 -6.19 7.89 -8.00
C LEU A 54 -7.35 8.42 -8.83
N THR A 55 -7.11 9.51 -9.55
CA THR A 55 -8.06 10.10 -10.51
C THR A 55 -7.75 9.60 -11.91
N TYR A 56 -8.81 9.34 -12.69
CA TYR A 56 -8.71 8.98 -14.10
C TYR A 56 -9.51 10.01 -14.89
N LEU A 57 -8.85 10.65 -15.86
CA LEU A 57 -9.46 11.70 -16.65
C LEU A 57 -10.11 11.11 -17.92
N PRO A 58 -11.27 11.62 -18.34
CA PRO A 58 -12.03 11.03 -19.45
C PRO A 58 -11.45 11.33 -20.83
N LEU A 59 -10.64 12.39 -20.99
CA LEU A 59 -10.10 12.81 -22.30
C LEU A 59 -8.57 12.82 -22.29
N GLY A 60 -7.94 12.09 -23.22
CA GLY A 60 -6.51 12.18 -23.50
C GLY A 60 -5.58 11.58 -22.43
N VAL A 61 -6.13 10.96 -21.39
CA VAL A 61 -5.39 10.33 -20.29
C VAL A 61 -5.93 8.92 -20.06
N ALA A 62 -5.16 8.06 -19.39
CA ALA A 62 -5.51 6.66 -19.22
C ALA A 62 -6.85 6.49 -18.47
N ALA A 63 -7.72 5.62 -18.99
CA ALA A 63 -8.94 5.22 -18.32
C ALA A 63 -8.65 4.28 -17.13
N ARG A 64 -9.57 4.23 -16.16
CA ARG A 64 -9.46 3.31 -15.00
C ARG A 64 -9.31 1.85 -15.42
N SER A 65 -9.96 1.45 -16.51
CA SER A 65 -9.90 0.09 -17.08
C SER A 65 -8.50 -0.31 -17.54
N ALA A 66 -7.61 0.66 -17.81
CA ALA A 66 -6.22 0.42 -18.17
C ALA A 66 -5.32 0.14 -16.95
N ASN A 67 -5.72 0.54 -15.73
CA ASN A 67 -4.98 0.20 -14.51
C ASN A 67 -5.22 -1.27 -14.14
N ARG A 68 -4.45 -2.17 -14.76
CA ARG A 68 -4.50 -3.61 -14.51
C ARG A 68 -3.12 -4.12 -14.10
N ALA A 69 -3.02 -4.60 -12.87
CA ALA A 69 -1.80 -5.19 -12.33
C ALA A 69 -1.25 -6.37 -13.17
N SER A 70 -2.11 -7.02 -13.97
CA SER A 70 -1.73 -8.12 -14.87
C SER A 70 -0.96 -7.67 -16.11
N LEU A 71 -1.01 -6.37 -16.45
CA LEU A 71 -0.30 -5.82 -17.60
C LEU A 71 1.16 -5.46 -17.27
N GLU A 72 1.58 -5.53 -16.01
CA GLU A 72 2.97 -5.30 -15.63
C GLU A 72 3.88 -6.43 -16.14
N PRO A 73 5.00 -6.11 -16.82
CA PRO A 73 5.94 -7.11 -17.35
C PRO A 73 6.53 -8.02 -16.28
N ARG A 74 6.62 -7.52 -15.05
CA ARG A 74 6.98 -8.28 -13.85
C ARG A 74 5.75 -8.42 -12.97
N ARG A 75 5.56 -9.61 -12.39
CA ARG A 75 4.44 -9.88 -11.49
C ARG A 75 4.41 -8.87 -10.33
N ILE A 76 3.29 -8.15 -10.19
CA ILE A 76 3.02 -7.36 -8.97
C ILE A 76 2.67 -8.30 -7.81
N GLN A 77 3.20 -8.01 -6.62
CA GLN A 77 2.79 -8.67 -5.39
C GLN A 77 1.37 -8.21 -4.98
N VAL A 78 0.46 -9.16 -4.84
CA VAL A 78 -0.90 -8.90 -4.35
C VAL A 78 -0.87 -8.65 -2.84
N SER A 79 -1.53 -7.58 -2.40
CA SER A 79 -1.73 -7.31 -0.97
C SER A 79 -2.67 -8.35 -0.37
N PRO A 80 -2.31 -8.98 0.77
CA PRO A 80 -3.20 -9.91 1.43
C PRO A 80 -4.42 -9.17 1.98
N GLN A 81 -5.60 -9.76 1.86
CA GLN A 81 -6.78 -9.28 2.58
C GLN A 81 -6.52 -9.42 4.09
N HIS A 82 -6.67 -8.32 4.82
CA HIS A 82 -6.63 -8.30 6.27
C HIS A 82 -8.08 -8.30 6.76
N SER A 83 -8.55 -9.44 7.29
CA SER A 83 -9.81 -9.56 8.03
C SER A 83 -9.71 -8.93 9.41
#